data_AF-A0A7S4RYF5-F1
#
_entry.id   AF-A0A7S4RYF5-F1
#
_cell.length_a   1.000
_cell.length_b   1.000
_cell.length_c   1.000
_cell.angle_alpha   90.00
_cell.angle_beta   90.00
_cell.angle_gamma   90.00
#
_symmetry.space_group_name_H-M   'P 1'
#
loop_
_entity.id
_entity.type
_entity.pdbx_description
1 polymer ?
#
loop_
_entity_poly.entity_id
_entity_poly.type
_entity_poly.pdbx_seq_one_letter_code
_entity_poly.pdbx_strand_id
1 'polypeptide(L)'
;EQDLKKGLEGLAKELFGDVEMRWVDAYFPFTDPSYELEIFFGGEWLEVLGCGVIHREIVESSGRGKQPGWAFGLGLERLAMVLFSIPDIRLFWSEDERFHSQFRSGEIVTFEPYSKYPACFKDISFWTGIAMVLFSIPDIRLFWSEDERFHS
;
A
#
# COMPACT_ATOMS: atom_id res chain seq x y z
N GLU A 1 -1.78 -11.20 22.47
CA GLU A 1 -2.77 -10.25 21.92
C GLU A 1 -2.73 -8.88 22.58
N GLN A 2 -2.94 -8.75 23.91
CA GLN A 2 -2.92 -7.43 24.56
C GLN A 2 -1.61 -6.65 24.33
N ASP A 3 -0.48 -7.34 24.44
CA ASP A 3 0.85 -6.78 24.18
C ASP A 3 1.01 -6.31 22.73
N LEU A 4 0.59 -7.13 21.77
CA LEU A 4 0.53 -6.82 20.34
C LEU A 4 -0.29 -5.54 20.09
N LYS A 5 -1.53 -5.49 20.58
CA LYS A 5 -2.41 -4.34 20.35
C LYS A 5 -1.85 -3.06 20.96
N LYS A 6 -1.37 -3.13 22.21
CA LYS A 6 -0.79 -1.98 22.90
C LYS A 6 0.48 -1.43 22.21
N GLY A 7 1.34 -2.33 21.72
CA GLY A 7 2.55 -1.93 21.01
C GLY A 7 2.25 -1.19 19.71
N LEU A 8 1.29 -1.70 18.94
CA LEU A 8 0.91 -1.15 17.63
C LEU A 8 0.06 0.12 17.74
N GLU A 9 -0.81 0.23 18.74
CA GLU A 9 -1.49 1.49 19.07
C GLU A 9 -0.47 2.57 19.46
N GLY A 10 0.57 2.20 20.21
CA GLY A 10 1.67 3.11 20.55
C GLY A 10 2.43 3.59 19.30
N LEU A 11 2.75 2.68 18.38
CA LEU A 11 3.38 3.02 17.09
C LEU A 11 2.50 3.97 16.27
N ALA A 12 1.21 3.67 16.14
CA ALA A 12 0.28 4.51 15.38
C ALA A 12 0.13 5.91 16.01
N LYS A 13 0.12 6.01 17.35
CA LYS A 13 0.08 7.30 18.05
C LYS A 13 1.34 8.12 17.84
N GLU A 14 2.51 7.49 17.82
CA GLU A 14 3.77 8.19 17.57
C GLU A 14 3.83 8.74 16.14
N LEU A 15 3.29 8.00 15.16
CA LEU A 15 3.32 8.40 13.75
C LEU A 15 2.26 9.42 13.37
N PHE A 16 1.02 9.25 13.85
CA PHE A 16 -0.14 10.02 13.41
C PHE A 16 -0.71 10.96 14.48
N GLY A 17 -0.19 10.91 15.71
CA GLY A 17 -0.73 11.65 16.85
C GLY A 17 -2.00 11.01 17.42
N ASP A 18 -2.87 11.84 17.99
CA ASP A 18 -4.12 11.38 18.59
C ASP A 18 -5.18 11.19 17.48
N VAL A 19 -5.21 9.99 16.91
CA VAL A 19 -6.16 9.58 15.85
C VAL A 19 -7.10 8.48 16.35
N GLU A 20 -8.30 8.43 15.79
CA GLU A 20 -9.22 7.31 16.05
C GLU A 20 -8.67 6.03 15.42
N MET A 21 -8.76 4.92 16.15
CA MET A 21 -8.20 3.63 15.75
C MET A 21 -9.26 2.56 15.86
N ARG A 22 -9.25 1.59 14.94
CA ARG A 22 -10.06 0.38 15.05
C ARG A 22 -9.27 -0.86 14.64
N TRP A 23 -9.60 -1.96 15.30
CA TRP A 23 -9.10 -3.28 14.96
C TRP A 23 -10.10 -3.98 14.06
N VAL A 24 -9.62 -4.50 12.93
CA VAL A 24 -10.42 -5.29 11.99
C VAL A 24 -9.91 -6.72 12.02
N ASP A 25 -10.80 -7.69 12.14
CA ASP A 25 -10.43 -9.10 12.07
C ASP A 25 -9.96 -9.43 10.64
N ALA A 26 -8.78 -10.05 10.55
CA ALA A 26 -8.14 -10.39 9.28
C ALA A 26 -7.75 -11.87 9.25
N TYR A 27 -7.23 -12.32 8.11
CA TYR A 27 -6.67 -13.66 7.96
C TYR A 27 -5.31 -13.60 7.29
N PHE A 28 -4.28 -14.10 7.98
CA PHE A 28 -2.96 -14.35 7.40
C PHE A 28 -2.58 -15.81 7.63
N PRO A 29 -2.02 -16.52 6.63
CA PRO A 29 -1.71 -17.95 6.75
C PRO A 29 -0.70 -18.34 7.85
N PHE A 30 0.00 -17.35 8.41
CA PHE A 30 1.08 -17.53 9.38
C PHE A 30 0.73 -17.01 10.78
N THR A 31 -0.45 -16.43 10.99
CA THR A 31 -0.88 -15.90 12.29
C THR A 31 -2.34 -16.24 12.62
N ASP A 32 -2.61 -16.53 13.89
CA ASP A 32 -3.95 -16.70 14.45
C ASP A 32 -3.95 -16.40 15.97
N PRO A 33 -4.78 -15.46 16.46
CA PRO A 33 -5.65 -14.56 15.70
C PRO A 33 -4.87 -13.52 14.90
N SER A 34 -5.50 -12.98 13.86
CA SER A 34 -4.96 -12.00 12.92
C SER A 34 -5.83 -10.74 12.88
N TYR A 35 -5.19 -9.58 12.77
CA TYR A 35 -5.85 -8.28 12.79
C TYR A 35 -5.19 -7.28 11.85
N GLU A 36 -5.98 -6.36 11.33
CA GLU A 36 -5.51 -5.11 10.72
C GLU A 36 -5.80 -3.95 11.68
N LEU A 37 -4.86 -3.00 11.75
CA LEU A 37 -5.04 -1.74 12.47
C LEU A 37 -5.36 -0.66 11.44
N GLU A 38 -6.54 -0.08 11.55
CA GLU A 38 -6.96 1.06 10.74
C GLU A 38 -7.04 2.32 11.59
N ILE A 39 -6.72 3.46 10.99
CA ILE A 39 -6.85 4.79 11.60
C ILE A 39 -7.82 5.66 10.79
N PHE A 40 -8.55 6.55 11.46
CA PHE A 40 -9.34 7.56 10.77
C PHE A 40 -8.46 8.78 10.49
N PHE A 41 -8.10 8.97 9.21
CA PHE A 41 -7.20 10.03 8.78
C PHE A 41 -7.67 10.60 7.45
N GLY A 42 -7.63 11.92 7.28
CA GLY A 42 -8.04 12.56 6.02
C GLY A 42 -9.52 12.37 5.65
N GLY A 43 -10.38 11.98 6.60
CA GLY A 43 -11.81 11.74 6.37
C GLY A 43 -12.18 10.31 5.96
N GLU A 44 -11.22 9.39 5.93
CA GLU A 44 -11.42 7.98 5.60
C GLU A 44 -10.70 7.04 6.58
N TRP A 45 -11.09 5.76 6.57
CA TRP A 45 -10.39 4.72 7.31
C TRP A 45 -9.23 4.20 6.47
N LEU A 46 -8.03 4.32 7.01
CA LEU A 46 -6.78 3.89 6.38
C LEU A 46 -6.18 2.71 7.14
N GLU A 47 -5.98 1.60 6.44
CA GLU A 47 -5.18 0.47 6.91
C GLU A 47 -3.71 0.89 7.06
N VAL A 48 -3.19 0.78 8.29
CA VAL A 48 -1.80 1.13 8.66
C VAL A 48 -0.90 -0.08 8.58
N LEU A 49 -1.36 -1.22 9.09
CA LEU A 49 -0.59 -2.45 9.20
C LEU A 49 -1.50 -3.67 9.38
N GLY A 50 -0.98 -4.82 8.96
CA GLY A 50 -1.50 -6.15 9.29
C GLY A 50 -0.64 -6.81 10.37
N CYS A 51 -1.25 -7.56 11.28
CA CYS A 51 -0.55 -8.20 12.39
C CYS A 51 -1.26 -9.45 12.91
N GLY A 52 -0.59 -10.19 13.79
CA GLY A 52 -1.21 -11.32 14.46
C GLY A 52 -0.27 -12.07 15.40
N VAL A 53 -0.85 -13.04 16.10
CA VAL A 53 -0.07 -13.99 16.92
C VAL A 53 0.44 -15.10 16.01
N ILE A 54 1.75 -15.34 16.00
CA ILE A 54 2.38 -16.30 15.09
C ILE A 54 1.95 -17.72 15.44
N HIS A 55 1.62 -18.53 14.42
CA HIS A 55 1.34 -19.94 14.62
C HIS A 55 2.50 -20.66 15.32
N ARG A 56 2.16 -21.54 16.25
CA ARG A 56 3.14 -22.20 17.10
C ARG A 56 4.10 -23.08 16.31
N GLU A 57 3.62 -23.77 15.28
CA GLU A 57 4.45 -24.61 14.42
C GLU A 57 5.58 -23.80 13.75
N ILE A 58 5.29 -22.55 13.35
CA ILE A 58 6.29 -21.66 12.73
C ILE A 58 7.36 -21.28 13.74
N VAL A 59 6.97 -20.90 14.96
CA VAL A 59 7.93 -20.55 16.01
C VAL A 59 8.80 -21.74 16.41
N GLU A 60 8.20 -22.92 16.59
CA GLU A 60 8.93 -24.15 16.94
C GLU A 60 9.92 -24.54 15.83
N SER A 61 9.52 -24.43 14.55
CA SER A 61 10.40 -24.71 13.40
C SER A 61 11.61 -23.77 13.29
N SER A 62 11.52 -22.56 13.86
CA SER A 62 12.60 -21.56 13.84
C SER A 62 13.70 -21.77 14.90
N GLY A 63 13.58 -22.81 15.73
CA GLY A 63 14.53 -23.09 16.82
C GLY A 63 14.39 -22.17 18.05
N ARG A 64 13.35 -21.32 18.09
CA ARG A 64 13.05 -20.39 19.20
C ARG A 64 12.29 -21.03 20.38
N GLY A 65 12.03 -22.34 20.31
CA GLY A 65 11.31 -23.06 21.37
C GLY A 65 9.82 -22.73 21.40
N LYS A 66 9.20 -22.78 22.58
CA LYS A 66 7.74 -22.68 22.77
C LYS A 66 7.24 -21.28 23.14
N GLN A 67 8.05 -20.24 22.97
CA GLN A 67 7.66 -18.89 23.38
C GLN A 67 6.65 -18.32 22.38
N PRO A 68 5.48 -17.84 22.83
CA PRO A 68 4.54 -17.17 21.94
C PRO A 68 5.16 -15.87 21.42
N GLY A 69 4.94 -15.58 20.14
CA GLY A 69 5.40 -14.36 19.49
C GLY A 69 4.29 -13.74 18.65
N TRP A 70 4.41 -12.46 18.37
CA TRP A 70 3.54 -11.75 17.45
C TRP A 70 4.38 -11.07 16.36
N ALA A 71 3.76 -10.91 15.20
CA ALA A 71 4.38 -10.27 14.05
C ALA A 71 3.42 -9.23 13.49
N PHE A 72 4.00 -8.23 12.82
CA PHE A 72 3.27 -7.22 12.08
C PHE A 72 4.05 -6.84 10.85
N GLY A 73 3.33 -6.37 9.83
CA GLY A 73 3.89 -5.82 8.60
C GLY A 73 3.24 -4.48 8.32
N LEU A 74 4.06 -3.49 7.98
CA LEU A 74 3.61 -2.18 7.54
C LEU A 74 4.14 -1.88 6.14
N GLY A 75 3.33 -1.21 5.33
CA GLY A 75 3.76 -0.68 4.05
C GLY A 75 4.41 0.68 4.23
N LEU A 76 5.74 0.76 4.25
CA LEU A 76 6.48 2.01 4.47
C LEU A 76 6.10 3.08 3.42
N GLU A 77 5.97 2.68 2.16
CA GLU A 77 5.59 3.57 1.06
C GLU A 77 4.18 4.11 1.25
N ARG A 78 3.22 3.26 1.65
CA ARG A 78 1.84 3.68 1.90
C ARG A 78 1.78 4.68 3.05
N LEU A 79 2.45 4.39 4.16
CA LEU A 79 2.49 5.31 5.30
C LEU A 79 3.17 6.63 4.93
N ALA A 80 4.30 6.58 4.22
CA ALA A 80 5.00 7.78 3.79
C ALA A 80 4.15 8.62 2.82
N MET A 81 3.41 7.99 1.89
CA MET A 81 2.51 8.70 1.00
C MET A 81 1.42 9.47 1.76
N VAL A 82 0.86 8.89 2.81
CA VAL A 82 -0.16 9.54 3.65
C VAL A 82 0.47 10.64 4.52
N LEU A 83 1.52 10.31 5.28
CA LEU A 83 2.15 11.24 6.24
C LEU A 83 2.75 12.46 5.56
N PHE A 84 3.39 12.26 4.40
CA PHE A 84 4.04 13.34 3.65
C PHE A 84 3.20 13.85 2.49
N SER A 85 1.96 13.37 2.30
CA SER A 85 1.10 13.74 1.16
C SER A 85 1.76 13.55 -0.22
N ILE A 86 2.55 12.48 -0.38
CA ILE A 86 3.24 12.17 -1.63
C ILE A 86 2.22 11.52 -2.59
N PRO A 87 1.98 12.12 -3.78
CA PRO A 87 0.88 11.71 -4.65
C PRO A 87 1.17 10.44 -5.47
N ASP A 88 2.43 10.02 -5.56
CA ASP A 88 2.85 8.93 -6.45
C ASP A 88 4.03 8.15 -5.87
N ILE A 89 3.86 6.83 -5.75
CA ILE A 89 4.89 5.91 -5.24
C ILE A 89 6.17 5.92 -6.09
N ARG A 90 6.09 6.29 -7.37
CA ARG A 90 7.25 6.37 -8.28
C ARG A 90 8.24 7.45 -7.84
N LEU A 91 7.81 8.44 -7.06
CA LEU A 91 8.67 9.49 -6.55
C LEU A 91 9.74 8.96 -5.60
N PHE A 92 9.49 7.88 -4.86
CA PHE A 92 10.49 7.23 -4.01
C PHE A 92 11.69 6.66 -4.79
N TRP A 93 11.52 6.44 -6.10
CA TRP A 93 12.55 5.94 -7.02
C TRP A 93 13.14 7.05 -7.89
N SER A 94 12.73 8.30 -7.68
CA SER A 94 13.30 9.43 -8.40
C SER A 94 14.69 9.75 -7.84
N GLU A 95 15.65 10.06 -8.72
CA GLU A 95 16.95 10.63 -8.34
C GLU A 95 16.93 12.18 -8.41
N ASP A 96 15.74 12.78 -8.52
CA ASP A 96 15.58 14.22 -8.66
C ASP A 96 15.80 14.91 -7.30
N GLU A 97 16.84 15.75 -7.18
CA GLU A 97 17.18 16.43 -5.93
C GLU A 97 16.02 17.27 -5.36
N ARG A 98 15.10 17.74 -6.22
CA ARG A 98 13.89 18.49 -5.80
C ARG A 98 12.93 17.66 -4.97
N PHE A 99 12.98 16.32 -5.06
CA PHE A 99 12.27 15.42 -4.16
C PHE A 99 13.04 15.25 -2.85
N HIS A 100 14.28 14.79 -2.93
CA HIS A 100 15.06 14.42 -1.74
C HIS A 100 15.33 15.59 -0.78
N SER A 101 15.52 16.80 -1.31
CA SER A 101 15.81 17.99 -0.52
C SER A 101 14.65 18.46 0.37
N GLN A 102 13.43 17.95 0.16
CA GLN A 102 12.27 18.30 0.96
C GLN A 102 12.24 17.58 2.32
N PHE A 103 12.91 16.43 2.44
CA PHE A 103 12.79 15.57 3.61
C PHE A 103 13.99 15.70 4.55
N ARG A 104 13.72 15.70 5.86
CA ARG A 104 14.74 15.74 6.92
C ARG A 104 14.42 14.72 7.99
N SER A 105 15.46 14.21 8.65
CA SER A 105 15.30 13.21 9.70
C SER A 105 14.49 13.78 10.86
N GLY A 106 13.41 13.07 11.25
CA GLY A 106 12.56 13.42 12.39
C GLY A 106 11.51 14.50 12.12
N GLU A 107 11.40 15.00 10.89
CA GLU A 107 10.40 16.01 10.52
C GLU A 107 9.36 15.40 9.57
N ILE A 108 8.08 15.53 9.93
CA ILE A 108 6.96 15.21 9.03
C ILE A 108 6.56 16.51 8.33
N VAL A 109 6.75 16.55 7.01
CA VAL A 109 6.49 17.72 6.16
C VAL A 109 5.53 17.35 5.05
N THR A 110 4.71 18.30 4.62
CA THR A 110 3.88 18.12 3.43
C THR A 110 4.76 18.26 2.18
N PHE A 111 4.73 17.25 1.31
CA PHE A 111 5.44 17.25 0.04
C PHE A 111 4.88 18.34 -0.87
N GLU A 112 5.76 19.15 -1.43
CA GLU A 112 5.47 20.16 -2.44
C GLU A 112 5.72 19.60 -3.84
N PRO A 113 4.67 19.41 -4.66
CA PRO A 113 4.82 18.88 -6.01
C PRO A 113 5.70 19.77 -6.88
N TYR A 114 6.65 19.15 -7.57
CA TYR A 114 7.47 19.81 -8.59
C TYR A 114 7.10 19.27 -9.97
N SER A 115 6.79 20.17 -10.90
CA SER A 115 6.45 19.78 -12.27
C SER A 115 7.69 19.29 -13.02
N LYS A 116 7.53 18.20 -13.79
CA LYS A 116 8.50 17.79 -14.80
C LYS A 116 7.92 18.00 -16.20
N TYR A 117 6.73 17.47 -16.51
CA TYR A 117 6.09 17.52 -17.84
C TYR A 117 4.56 17.29 -17.78
N PRO A 118 3.78 17.76 -18.78
CA PRO A 118 2.35 17.43 -18.89
C PRO A 118 2.13 15.94 -19.19
N ALA A 119 1.01 15.39 -18.73
CA ALA A 119 0.59 14.03 -19.06
C ALA A 119 0.34 13.88 -20.57
N CYS A 120 0.77 12.77 -21.16
CA CYS A 120 0.51 12.39 -22.54
C CYS A 120 -0.23 11.05 -22.55
N PHE A 121 -1.46 11.05 -23.06
CA PHE A 121 -2.28 9.85 -23.21
C PHE A 121 -2.01 9.19 -24.56
N LYS A 122 -1.90 7.86 -24.57
CA LYS A 122 -1.72 7.05 -25.79
C LYS A 122 -2.57 5.79 -25.68
N ASP A 123 -3.27 5.46 -26.74
CA ASP A 123 -4.06 4.23 -26.85
C ASP A 123 -3.20 3.09 -27.39
N ILE A 124 -3.50 1.85 -26.97
CA ILE A 124 -2.82 0.64 -27.45
C ILE A 124 -3.89 -0.37 -27.87
N SER A 125 -3.75 -0.90 -29.09
CA SER A 125 -4.61 -1.95 -29.65
C SER A 125 -3.77 -3.12 -30.12
N PHE A 126 -4.15 -4.35 -29.78
CA PHE A 126 -3.48 -5.55 -30.25
C PHE A 126 -4.45 -6.74 -30.35
N TRP A 127 -4.05 -7.75 -31.11
CA TRP A 127 -4.77 -9.02 -31.20
C TRP A 127 -4.34 -9.92 -30.05
N THR A 128 -5.31 -10.42 -29.30
CA THR A 128 -5.16 -11.67 -28.56
C THR A 128 -5.51 -12.79 -29.52
N GLY A 129 -4.94 -14.00 -29.38
CA GLY A 129 -5.05 -15.08 -30.38
C GLY A 129 -6.46 -15.54 -30.79
N ILE A 130 -7.53 -14.89 -30.28
CA ILE A 130 -8.95 -15.18 -30.57
C ILE A 130 -9.76 -13.88 -30.82
N ALA A 131 -9.24 -12.66 -30.54
CA ALA A 131 -9.98 -11.40 -30.75
C ALA A 131 -9.09 -10.13 -30.71
N MET A 132 -9.53 -9.07 -31.40
CA MET A 132 -8.96 -7.72 -31.27
C MET A 132 -9.45 -7.08 -29.97
N VAL A 133 -8.52 -6.51 -29.20
CA VAL A 133 -8.83 -5.77 -27.97
C VAL A 133 -8.26 -4.35 -28.09
N LEU A 134 -9.15 -3.36 -27.90
CA LEU A 134 -8.78 -1.95 -27.83
C LEU A 134 -8.80 -1.48 -26.37
N PHE A 135 -7.71 -0.86 -25.92
CA PHE A 135 -7.62 -0.18 -24.63
C PHE A 135 -7.39 1.32 -24.86
N SER A 136 -8.33 2.14 -24.39
CA SER A 136 -8.20 3.60 -24.35
C SER A 136 -8.16 4.12 -22.91
N ILE A 137 -7.35 5.15 -22.65
CA ILE A 137 -7.16 5.79 -21.33
C ILE A 137 -7.56 7.28 -21.50
N PRO A 138 -8.42 7.86 -20.63
CA PRO A 138 -8.53 7.60 -19.19
C PRO A 138 -9.71 6.73 -18.74
N ASP A 139 -10.70 6.52 -19.60
CA ASP A 139 -11.82 5.61 -19.32
C ASP A 139 -11.52 4.25 -19.95
N ILE A 140 -11.18 3.25 -19.13
CA ILE A 140 -11.02 1.86 -19.59
C ILE A 140 -12.35 1.37 -20.14
N ARG A 141 -12.57 1.55 -21.44
CA ARG A 141 -13.66 0.96 -22.20
C ARG A 141 -13.09 -0.14 -23.08
N LEU A 142 -13.47 -1.37 -22.78
CA LEU A 142 -13.19 -2.51 -23.64
C LEU A 142 -14.17 -2.46 -24.83
N PHE A 143 -13.62 -2.26 -26.03
CA PHE A 143 -14.38 -2.46 -27.26
C PHE A 143 -13.98 -3.81 -27.84
N TRP A 144 -14.97 -4.68 -28.01
CA TRP A 144 -14.83 -5.98 -28.65
C TRP A 144 -15.44 -5.92 -30.04
N SER A 145 -14.70 -6.37 -31.05
CA SER A 145 -15.18 -6.46 -32.43
C SER A 145 -14.85 -7.84 -32.99
N GLU A 146 -15.88 -8.58 -33.40
CA GLU A 146 -15.79 -9.88 -34.08
C GLU A 146 -15.62 -9.76 -35.60
N ASP A 147 -15.35 -8.57 -36.14
CA ASP A 147 -15.36 -8.40 -37.60
C ASP A 147 -14.06 -8.96 -38.23
N GLU A 148 -14.12 -10.20 -38.72
CA GLU A 148 -13.12 -10.85 -39.60
C GLU A 148 -13.06 -10.22 -41.01
N ARG A 149 -13.23 -8.90 -41.15
CA ARG A 149 -13.25 -8.23 -42.45
C ARG A 149 -12.17 -7.18 -42.59
N PHE A 150 -10.92 -7.67 -42.63
CA PHE A 150 -9.87 -7.03 -43.43
C PHE A 150 -9.14 -8.11 -44.23
N HIS A 151 -9.68 -8.41 -45.42
CA HIS A 151 -8.88 -8.93 -46.53
C HIS A 151 -8.38 -7.73 -47.34
N SER A 152 -7.07 -7.51 -47.34
CA SER A 152 -6.27 -7.11 -48.50
C SER A 152 -4.80 -7.30 -48.20
#